data_AF-A0A355QHG4-F1
#
_entry.id   AF-A0A355QHG4-F1
#
_cell.length_a   1.000
_cell.length_b   1.000
_cell.length_c   1.000
_cell.angle_alpha   90.00
_cell.angle_beta   90.00
_cell.angle_gamma   90.00
#
_symmetry.space_group_name_H-M   'P 1'
#
loop_
_entity.id
_entity.type
_entity.pdbx_description
1 polymer ?
#
loop_
_entity_poly.entity_id
_entity_poly.type
_entity_poly.pdbx_seq_one_letter_code
_entity_poly.pdbx_strand_id
1 'polypeptide(L)'
;LHPLLVFDHREPGVMERVLAAGEEIVRLSVEVGGVLSGEHGIGLEKRRFMPLLFSEEDLVAQRVLRDAFDPDGVANPHKVLPSGSSCGDVQGLPEIPEGVWV
;
A
#
# COMPACT_ATOMS: atom_id res chain seq x y z
N LEU A 1 -3.57 4.91 -17.20
CA LEU A 1 -4.96 4.46 -17.41
C LEU A 1 -5.75 4.79 -16.15
N HIS A 2 -7.03 5.16 -16.29
CA HIS A 2 -7.91 5.46 -15.15
C HIS A 2 -9.11 4.50 -15.18
N PRO A 3 -8.91 3.22 -14.81
CA PRO A 3 -9.99 2.24 -14.81
C PRO A 3 -11.04 2.59 -13.74
N LEU A 4 -12.31 2.37 -14.09
CA LEU A 4 -13.46 2.55 -13.19
C LEU A 4 -14.24 1.24 -13.12
N LEU A 5 -14.47 0.76 -11.89
CA LEU A 5 -15.34 -0.39 -11.61
C LEU A 5 -16.67 0.14 -11.11
N VAL A 6 -17.71 0.07 -11.95
CA VAL A 6 -19.07 0.48 -11.60
C VAL A 6 -19.85 -0.78 -11.19
N PHE A 7 -20.47 -0.74 -10.01
CA PHE A 7 -21.21 -1.87 -9.45
C PHE A 7 -22.34 -1.40 -8.52
N ASP A 8 -23.30 -2.28 -8.24
CA ASP A 8 -24.36 -2.05 -7.25
C ASP A 8 -23.99 -2.71 -5.92
N HIS A 9 -23.65 -1.91 -4.90
CA HIS A 9 -23.24 -2.40 -3.57
C HIS A 9 -24.30 -3.25 -2.84
N ARG A 10 -25.55 -3.24 -3.30
CA ARG A 10 -26.65 -4.00 -2.70
C ARG A 10 -26.63 -5.47 -3.13
N GLU A 11 -25.94 -5.80 -4.21
CA GLU A 11 -25.81 -7.19 -4.66
C GLU A 11 -24.94 -8.00 -3.68
N PRO A 12 -25.46 -9.12 -3.13
CA PRO A 12 -24.67 -9.96 -2.25
C PRO A 12 -23.38 -10.45 -2.91
N GLY A 13 -22.25 -10.34 -2.19
CA GLY A 13 -20.94 -10.79 -2.66
C GLY A 13 -20.29 -9.92 -3.75
N VAL A 14 -20.85 -8.75 -4.08
CA VAL A 14 -20.32 -7.87 -5.14
C VAL A 14 -18.99 -7.25 -4.76
N MET A 15 -18.79 -6.91 -3.48
CA MET A 15 -17.59 -6.23 -3.01
C MET A 15 -16.36 -7.12 -3.17
N GLU A 16 -16.47 -8.40 -2.85
CA GLU A 16 -15.41 -9.39 -3.02
C GLU A 16 -14.99 -9.50 -4.50
N ARG A 17 -15.97 -9.52 -5.42
CA ARG A 17 -15.71 -9.55 -6.86
C ARG A 17 -15.04 -8.27 -7.35
N VAL A 18 -15.49 -7.11 -6.88
CA VAL A 18 -14.93 -5.81 -7.26
C VAL A 18 -13.49 -5.68 -6.76
N LEU A 19 -13.21 -6.08 -5.53
CA LEU A 19 -11.87 -6.06 -4.96
C LEU A 19 -10.93 -7.04 -5.69
N ALA A 20 -11.41 -8.23 -6.04
CA ALA A 20 -10.65 -9.19 -6.85
C ALA A 20 -10.34 -8.63 -8.24
N ALA A 21 -11.32 -8.05 -8.94
CA ALA A 21 -11.11 -7.41 -10.23
C ALA A 21 -10.11 -6.24 -10.15
N GLY A 22 -10.19 -5.41 -9.09
CA GLY A 22 -9.23 -4.35 -8.85
C GLY A 22 -7.80 -4.86 -8.66
N GLU A 23 -7.65 -5.96 -7.92
CA GLU A 23 -6.36 -6.64 -7.73
C GLU A 23 -5.80 -7.21 -9.04
N GLU A 24 -6.62 -7.88 -9.85
CA GLU A 24 -6.23 -8.40 -11.16
C GLU A 24 -5.75 -7.28 -12.08
N ILE A 25 -6.46 -6.14 -12.12
CA ILE A 25 -6.07 -4.97 -12.91
C ILE A 25 -4.69 -4.45 -12.46
N VAL A 26 -4.44 -4.34 -11.16
CA VAL A 26 -3.14 -3.87 -10.64
C VAL A 26 -2.02 -4.83 -11.01
N ARG A 27 -2.22 -6.14 -10.81
CA ARG A 27 -1.21 -7.16 -11.12
C ARG A 27 -0.88 -7.18 -12.61
N LEU A 28 -1.90 -7.19 -13.47
CA LEU A 28 -1.72 -7.15 -14.91
C LEU A 28 -1.01 -5.87 -15.35
N SER A 29 -1.35 -4.72 -14.76
CA SER A 29 -0.70 -3.44 -15.07
C SER A 29 0.81 -3.51 -14.83
N VAL A 30 1.25 -4.14 -13.75
CA VAL A 30 2.69 -4.32 -13.46
C VAL A 30 3.31 -5.37 -14.40
N GLU A 31 2.63 -6.49 -14.63
CA GLU A 31 3.11 -7.57 -15.51
C GLU A 31 3.41 -7.10 -16.93
N VAL A 32 2.61 -6.17 -17.47
CA VAL A 32 2.82 -5.59 -18.81
C VAL A 32 3.78 -4.39 -18.81
N GLY A 33 4.52 -4.16 -17.73
CA GLY A 33 5.55 -3.11 -17.62
C GLY A 33 5.03 -1.74 -17.17
N GLY A 34 3.81 -1.67 -16.64
CA GLY A 34 3.28 -0.47 -15.99
C GLY A 34 3.74 -0.33 -14.53
N VAL A 35 3.12 0.61 -13.81
CA VAL A 35 3.44 0.94 -12.42
C VAL A 35 2.20 0.86 -11.53
N LEU A 36 2.40 0.71 -10.21
CA LEU A 36 1.32 0.59 -9.22
C LEU A 36 0.43 1.85 -9.14
N SER A 37 0.99 3.02 -9.42
CA SER A 37 0.26 4.27 -9.42
C SER A 37 0.93 5.29 -10.33
N GLY A 38 0.10 6.03 -11.09
CA GLY A 38 0.55 7.20 -11.86
C GLY A 38 0.57 8.45 -10.99
N GLU A 39 -0.61 8.88 -10.53
CA GLU A 39 -0.77 10.15 -9.78
C GLU A 39 -1.53 10.02 -8.44
N HIS A 40 -2.30 8.96 -8.24
CA HIS A 40 -3.14 8.80 -7.03
C HIS A 40 -2.34 8.35 -5.78
N GLY A 41 -1.12 7.85 -5.97
CA GLY A 41 -0.30 7.25 -4.92
C GLY A 41 -0.66 5.80 -4.56
N ILE A 42 0.06 5.26 -3.57
CA ILE A 42 -0.07 3.87 -3.07
C ILE A 42 -1.12 3.79 -1.95
N GLY A 43 -1.09 4.73 -1.02
CA GLY A 43 -2.00 4.78 0.14
C GLY A 43 -1.95 3.50 0.98
N LEU A 44 -3.11 3.12 1.53
CA LEU A 44 -3.31 1.84 2.23
C LEU A 44 -3.72 0.73 1.26
N GLU A 45 -4.53 1.07 0.27
CA GLU A 45 -5.14 0.12 -0.67
C GLU A 45 -4.10 -0.67 -1.46
N LYS A 46 -3.11 0.02 -2.05
CA LYS A 46 -2.13 -0.60 -2.96
C LYS A 46 -0.85 -1.04 -2.27
N ARG A 47 -0.71 -0.78 -0.97
CA ARG A 47 0.48 -1.08 -0.16
C ARG A 47 0.91 -2.55 -0.26
N ARG A 48 -0.05 -3.47 -0.26
CA ARG A 48 0.22 -4.91 -0.38
C ARG A 48 0.83 -5.33 -1.72
N PHE A 49 0.73 -4.49 -2.74
CA PHE A 49 1.25 -4.74 -4.08
C PHE A 49 2.64 -4.16 -4.31
N MET A 50 3.20 -3.41 -3.34
CA MET A 50 4.55 -2.85 -3.43
C MET A 50 5.62 -3.89 -3.83
N PRO A 51 5.61 -5.14 -3.31
CA PRO A 51 6.57 -6.16 -3.72
C PRO A 51 6.43 -6.65 -5.18
N LEU A 52 5.36 -6.27 -5.89
CA LEU A 52 5.25 -6.58 -7.32
C LEU A 52 6.17 -5.69 -8.17
N LEU A 53 6.55 -4.51 -7.67
CA LEU A 53 7.31 -3.51 -8.41
C LEU A 53 8.70 -3.24 -7.81
N PHE A 54 8.84 -3.38 -6.49
CA PHE A 54 10.06 -3.07 -5.76
C PHE A 54 10.66 -4.34 -5.14
N SER A 55 11.98 -4.47 -5.18
CA SER A 55 12.67 -5.55 -4.48
C SER A 55 12.63 -5.35 -2.97
N GLU A 56 13.05 -6.37 -2.21
CA GLU A 56 13.19 -6.23 -0.76
C GLU A 56 14.22 -5.14 -0.40
N GLU A 57 15.33 -5.06 -1.14
CA GLU A 57 16.35 -4.03 -0.96
C GLU A 57 15.82 -2.62 -1.24
N ASP A 58 15.00 -2.45 -2.29
CA ASP A 58 14.34 -1.18 -2.58
C ASP A 58 13.44 -0.74 -1.42
N LEU A 59 12.65 -1.67 -0.87
CA LEU A 59 11.74 -1.39 0.24
C LEU A 59 12.50 -1.07 1.54
N VAL A 60 13.63 -1.73 1.79
CA VAL A 60 14.54 -1.40 2.90
C VAL A 60 15.13 0.00 2.70
N ALA A 61 15.57 0.34 1.49
CA ALA A 61 16.12 1.67 1.22
C ALA A 61 15.07 2.79 1.44
N GLN A 62 13.84 2.60 0.95
CA GLN A 62 12.73 3.52 1.19
C GLN A 62 12.41 3.69 2.67
N ARG A 63 12.51 2.60 3.44
CA ARG A 63 12.32 2.61 4.89
C ARG A 63 13.40 3.39 5.63
N VAL A 64 14.67 3.12 5.33
CA VAL A 64 15.80 3.84 5.92
C VAL A 64 15.67 5.34 5.67
N LEU A 65 15.24 5.73 4.47
CA LEU A 65 14.95 7.12 4.17
C LEU A 65 13.85 7.69 5.07
N ARG A 66 12.72 6.99 5.22
CA ARG A 66 11.62 7.47 6.08
C ARG A 66 12.08 7.61 7.52
N ASP A 67 12.75 6.61 8.07
CA ASP A 67 13.17 6.58 9.48
C ASP A 67 14.23 7.66 9.78
N ALA A 68 14.99 8.13 8.79
CA ALA A 68 15.90 9.26 8.92
C ALA A 68 15.17 10.61 9.12
N PHE A 69 13.93 10.75 8.63
CA PHE A 69 13.13 11.97 8.72
C PHE A 69 11.94 11.87 9.69
N ASP A 70 11.50 10.66 10.03
CA ASP A 70 10.40 10.36 10.94
C ASP A 70 10.82 9.24 11.92
N PRO A 71 11.81 9.51 12.81
CA PRO A 71 12.35 8.49 13.72
C PRO A 71 11.32 7.98 14.73
N ASP A 72 10.29 8.77 15.04
CA ASP A 72 9.22 8.42 15.96
C ASP A 72 8.01 7.76 15.25
N GLY A 73 8.03 7.69 13.92
CA GLY A 73 6.99 7.03 13.12
C GLY A 73 5.62 7.70 13.16
N VAL A 74 5.56 9.02 13.38
CA VAL A 74 4.30 9.77 13.55
C VAL A 74 3.71 10.26 12.23
N ALA A 75 4.49 10.30 11.15
CA ALA A 75 4.06 10.83 9.88
C ALA A 75 3.33 9.75 9.06
N ASN A 76 1.99 9.72 9.15
CA ASN A 76 1.12 8.78 8.43
C ASN A 76 1.50 7.30 8.66
N PRO A 77 1.43 6.80 9.90
CA PRO A 77 1.79 5.42 10.21
C PRO A 77 1.01 4.42 9.33
N HIS A 78 1.67 3.32 8.97
CA HIS A 78 1.16 2.22 8.15
C HIS A 78 0.83 2.55 6.68
N LYS A 79 1.00 3.79 6.22
CA LYS A 79 0.78 4.18 4.83
C LYS A 79 1.98 3.81 3.96
N VAL A 80 1.73 3.48 2.68
CA VAL A 80 2.74 3.24 1.63
C VAL A 80 3.63 2.01 1.80
N LEU A 81 4.38 1.87 2.89
CA LEU A 81 5.36 0.79 3.06
C LEU A 81 4.73 -0.46 3.71
N PRO A 82 4.96 -1.66 3.17
CA PRO A 82 4.46 -2.90 3.76
C PRO A 82 5.05 -3.14 5.15
N SER A 83 4.31 -3.82 6.02
CA SER A 83 4.82 -4.32 7.31
C SER A 83 5.79 -5.47 7.08
N GLY A 84 6.81 -5.60 7.94
CA GLY A 84 7.83 -6.65 7.85
C GLY A 84 9.05 -6.30 6.98
N SER A 85 9.11 -5.09 6.41
CA SER A 85 10.28 -4.59 5.66
C SER A 85 11.53 -4.35 6.54
N SER A 86 11.42 -4.48 7.85
CA SER A 86 12.51 -4.46 8.83
C SER A 86 12.12 -5.22 10.09
N CYS A 87 13.09 -5.65 10.92
CA CYS A 87 12.81 -6.28 12.21
C CYS A 87 11.96 -5.39 13.15
N GLY A 88 12.04 -4.06 13.02
CA GLY A 88 11.22 -3.12 13.79
C GLY A 88 9.75 -3.05 13.35
N ASP A 89 9.43 -3.44 12.11
CA ASP A 89 8.06 -3.39 11.58
C ASP A 89 7.13 -4.49 12.03
N VAL A 90 7.71 -5.61 12.47
CA VAL A 90 6.94 -6.77 12.93
C VAL A 90 6.18 -6.40 14.22
N GLN A 91 6.61 -5.35 14.92
CA GLN A 91 5.98 -4.79 16.10
C GLN A 91 5.11 -3.57 15.78
N GLY A 92 4.35 -3.61 14.67
CA GLY A 92 3.46 -2.51 14.26
C GLY A 92 2.77 -1.89 15.48
N LEU A 93 2.81 -0.55 15.58
CA LEU A 93 2.32 0.20 16.74
C LEU A 93 0.98 -0.38 17.21
N PRO A 94 0.93 -1.03 18.39
CA PRO A 94 -0.29 -1.69 18.86
C PRO A 94 -1.40 -0.67 19.15
N GLU A 95 -1.02 0.59 19.38
CA GLU A 95 -1.88 1.75 19.55
C GLU A 95 -1.32 2.93 18.78
N ILE A 96 -2.21 3.77 18.21
CA ILE A 96 -1.82 4.98 17.48
C ILE A 96 -1.26 6.00 18.49
N PRO A 97 0.00 6.45 18.36
CA PRO A 97 0.58 7.44 19.27
C PRO A 97 -0.20 8.75 19.33
N GLU A 98 -0.14 9.42 20.47
CA GLU A 98 -0.77 10.72 20.66
C GLU A 98 -0.12 11.77 19.73
N GLY A 99 -0.94 12.53 19.01
CA GLY A 99 -0.45 13.54 18.04
C GLY A 99 -0.24 13.03 16.61
N VAL A 100 -0.60 11.78 16.30
CA VAL A 100 -0.61 11.27 14.92
C VAL A 100 -1.66 11.98 14.06
N TRP A 101 -1.24 12.39 12.86
CA TRP A 101 -2.11 12.93 11.83
C TRP A 101 -2.42 11.83 10.80
N VAL A 102 -3.70 11.51 10.60
CA VAL A 102 -4.19 10.53 9.61
C VAL A 102 -4.64 11.21 8.32
#